data_AF-A0A4Y2BZK4-F1
#
_entry.id   AF-A0A4Y2BZK4-F1
#
_cell.length_a   1.000
_cell.length_b   1.000
_cell.length_c   1.000
_cell.angle_alpha   90.00
_cell.angle_beta   90.00
_cell.angle_gamma   90.00
#
_symmetry.space_group_name_H-M   'P 1'
#
loop_
_entity.id
_entity.type
_entity.pdbx_description
1 polymer ?
#
loop_
_entity_poly.entity_id
_entity_poly.type
_entity_poly.pdbx_seq_one_letter_code
_entity_poly.pdbx_strand_id
1 'polypeptide(L)'
;MAVNLEKSASQSFSLTHETFRPEIQYQNTSIANTDGLTYLGVTFDNKLSWRLHVQGLSDRVTNRLSVLKRLAGCKWGCARSTINATFNTFILRLRTYFYEAIITAPQLVINKLEVLQNQALRLITDAVKSTPIDAMLLLTGNKPFQDIMKEKALVLYEK
;
A
#
# COMPACT_ATOMS: atom_id res chain seq x y z
N MET A 1 17.71 27.02 9.36
CA MET A 1 17.49 25.70 8.73
C MET A 1 17.79 25.85 7.25
N ALA A 2 18.79 25.15 6.71
CA ALA A 2 19.16 25.22 5.29
C ALA A 2 18.41 24.14 4.50
N VAL A 3 17.81 24.49 3.37
CA VAL A 3 17.09 23.54 2.49
C VAL A 3 18.07 22.88 1.53
N ASN A 4 18.04 21.55 1.44
CA ASN A 4 18.84 20.81 0.46
C ASN A 4 18.10 20.77 -0.88
N LEU A 5 18.63 21.48 -1.88
CA LEU A 5 18.01 21.63 -3.20
C LEU A 5 18.03 20.35 -4.03
N GLU A 6 19.05 19.50 -3.90
CA GLU A 6 19.12 18.22 -4.63
C GLU A 6 18.02 17.24 -4.21
N LYS A 7 17.53 17.38 -2.97
CA LYS A 7 16.44 16.56 -2.42
C LYS A 7 15.08 17.25 -2.47
N SER A 8 15.04 18.49 -2.93
CA SER A 8 13.82 19.28 -3.00
C SER A 8 13.27 19.23 -4.43
N ALA A 9 11.98 18.94 -4.53
CA ALA A 9 11.27 18.97 -5.80
C ALA A 9 9.87 19.52 -5.57
N SER A 10 9.34 20.18 -6.58
CA SER A 10 7.97 20.69 -6.60
C SER A 10 7.09 19.78 -7.41
N GLN A 11 5.88 19.56 -6.92
CA GLN A 11 4.85 18.80 -7.63
C GLN A 11 3.54 19.57 -7.50
N SER A 12 2.80 19.67 -8.61
CA SER A 12 1.45 20.23 -8.64
C SER A 12 0.44 19.11 -8.79
N PHE A 13 -0.68 19.24 -8.07
CA PHE A 13 -1.79 18.30 -8.19
C PHE A 13 -2.91 18.99 -8.95
N SER A 14 -3.29 18.43 -10.09
CA SER A 14 -4.43 18.93 -10.86
C SER A 14 -5.16 17.78 -11.56
N LEU A 15 -6.48 17.89 -11.62
CA LEU A 15 -7.33 17.01 -12.40
C LEU A 15 -7.40 17.44 -13.88
N THR A 16 -6.90 18.64 -14.23
CA THR A 16 -6.88 19.15 -15.60
C THR A 16 -5.88 18.40 -16.47
N HIS A 17 -6.11 18.43 -17.79
CA HIS A 17 -5.16 17.91 -18.77
C HIS A 17 -3.91 18.80 -18.90
N GLU A 18 -4.07 20.10 -18.70
CA GLU A 18 -2.95 21.03 -18.67
C GLU A 18 -2.16 20.86 -17.36
N THR A 19 -0.87 20.60 -17.51
CA THR A 19 0.06 20.48 -16.40
C THR A 19 0.52 21.87 -15.97
N PHE A 20 0.03 22.34 -14.82
CA PHE A 20 0.54 23.57 -14.19
C PHE A 20 1.92 23.28 -13.57
N ARG A 21 2.98 23.96 -14.01
CA ARG A 21 4.33 23.77 -13.46
C ARG A 21 4.83 25.10 -12.89
N PRO A 22 4.69 25.32 -11.56
CA PRO A 22 5.14 26.56 -10.96
C PRO A 22 6.66 26.67 -11.03
N GLU A 23 7.15 27.86 -11.34
CA GLU A 23 8.57 28.19 -11.24
C GLU A 23 8.89 28.58 -9.79
N ILE A 24 9.31 27.61 -8.98
CA ILE A 24 9.65 27.84 -7.58
C ILE A 24 11.16 28.02 -7.47
N GLN A 25 11.59 29.12 -6.86
CA GLN A 25 12.99 29.42 -6.61
C GLN A 25 13.27 29.51 -5.10
N TYR A 26 14.42 28.99 -4.68
CA TYR A 26 14.94 29.15 -3.31
C TYR A 26 16.39 29.59 -3.40
N GLN A 27 16.73 30.72 -2.77
CA GLN A 27 18.07 31.32 -2.81
C GLN A 27 18.65 31.43 -4.25
N ASN A 28 17.85 31.97 -5.18
CA ASN A 28 18.17 32.10 -6.61
C ASN A 28 18.43 30.79 -7.36
N THR A 29 18.10 29.63 -6.77
CA THR A 29 18.19 28.34 -7.43
C THR A 29 16.79 27.79 -7.70
N SER A 30 16.54 27.36 -8.94
CA SER A 30 15.26 26.79 -9.35
C SER A 30 15.08 25.37 -8.82
N ILE A 31 13.88 25.07 -8.30
CA ILE A 31 13.50 23.74 -7.83
C ILE A 31 12.93 22.94 -9.00
N ALA A 32 13.37 21.68 -9.14
CA ALA A 32 12.90 20.82 -10.21
C ALA A 32 11.43 20.41 -10.01
N ASN A 33 10.63 20.54 -11.08
CA ASN A 33 9.28 19.99 -11.11
C ASN A 33 9.31 18.48 -11.42
N THR A 34 8.59 17.69 -10.64
CA THR A 34 8.47 16.23 -10.84
C THR A 34 7.00 15.81 -10.97
N ASP A 35 6.77 14.75 -11.74
CA ASP A 35 5.44 14.15 -11.91
C ASP A 35 5.13 13.05 -10.87
N GLY A 36 6.14 12.70 -10.07
CA GLY A 36 6.06 11.73 -8.98
C GLY A 36 6.97 12.13 -7.83
N LEU A 37 6.40 12.42 -6.66
CA LEU A 37 7.16 12.80 -5.46
C LEU A 37 6.91 11.80 -4.34
N THR A 38 7.98 11.40 -3.65
CA THR A 38 7.84 10.57 -2.43
C THR A 38 8.03 11.43 -1.19
N TYR A 39 7.02 11.49 -0.33
CA TYR A 39 7.05 12.18 0.95
C TYR A 39 6.62 11.24 2.06
N LEU A 40 7.45 11.10 3.10
CA LEU A 40 7.23 10.18 4.23
C LEU A 40 6.89 8.74 3.80
N GLY A 41 7.47 8.27 2.69
CA GLY A 41 7.22 6.92 2.15
C GLY A 41 5.95 6.76 1.32
N VAL A 42 5.16 7.82 1.16
CA VAL A 42 4.01 7.91 0.23
C VAL A 42 4.47 8.48 -1.09
N THR A 43 4.08 7.88 -2.21
CA THR A 43 4.45 8.35 -3.55
C THR A 43 3.24 8.97 -4.23
N PHE A 44 3.25 10.27 -4.43
CA PHE A 44 2.15 11.00 -5.03
C PHE A 44 2.35 11.11 -6.54
N ASP A 45 1.30 10.85 -7.29
CA ASP A 45 1.22 11.14 -8.72
C ASP A 45 0.48 12.47 -8.94
N ASN A 46 0.72 13.14 -10.06
CA ASN A 46 0.13 14.46 -10.36
C ASN A 46 -1.41 14.50 -10.29
N LYS A 47 -2.06 13.36 -10.52
CA LYS A 47 -3.53 13.24 -10.50
C LYS A 47 -4.08 12.66 -9.20
N LEU A 48 -3.22 12.40 -8.21
CA LEU A 48 -3.58 11.70 -6.97
C LEU A 48 -4.39 10.42 -7.24
N SER A 49 -4.07 9.70 -8.31
CA SER A 49 -4.69 8.42 -8.66
C SER A 49 -4.18 7.26 -7.82
N TRP A 50 -3.09 7.48 -7.06
CA TRP A 50 -2.43 6.51 -6.17
C TRP A 50 -1.84 5.29 -6.87
N ARG A 51 -1.83 5.28 -8.21
CA ARG A 51 -1.37 4.15 -9.02
C ARG A 51 0.11 3.85 -8.78
N LEU A 52 0.96 4.88 -8.83
CA LEU A 52 2.41 4.75 -8.61
C LEU A 52 2.71 4.19 -7.21
N HIS A 53 2.05 4.74 -6.18
CA HIS A 53 2.22 4.27 -4.81
C HIS A 53 1.80 2.82 -4.65
N VAL A 54 0.59 2.48 -5.10
CA VAL A 54 0.04 1.13 -4.92
C VAL A 54 0.80 0.10 -5.73
N GLN A 55 1.35 0.46 -6.89
CA GLN A 55 2.25 -0.41 -7.64
C GLN A 55 3.52 -0.71 -6.84
N GLY A 56 4.25 0.31 -6.38
CA GLY A 56 5.45 0.09 -5.58
C GLY A 56 5.16 -0.66 -4.26
N LEU A 57 3.99 -0.42 -3.65
CA LEU A 57 3.54 -1.19 -2.49
C LEU A 57 3.25 -2.65 -2.84
N SER A 58 2.61 -2.90 -3.98
CA SER A 58 2.30 -4.25 -4.48
C SER A 58 3.58 -5.05 -4.73
N ASP A 59 4.60 -4.43 -5.30
CA ASP A 59 5.90 -5.07 -5.54
C ASP A 59 6.57 -5.46 -4.21
N ARG A 60 6.57 -4.54 -3.24
CA ARG A 60 7.09 -4.83 -1.89
C ARG A 60 6.32 -5.97 -1.21
N VAL A 61 4.99 -5.96 -1.29
CA VAL A 61 4.15 -7.02 -0.71
C VAL A 61 4.40 -8.36 -1.41
N THR A 62 4.53 -8.37 -2.73
CA THR A 62 4.81 -9.59 -3.53
C THR A 62 6.15 -10.20 -3.12
N ASN A 63 7.18 -9.37 -2.93
CA ASN A 63 8.47 -9.83 -2.41
C ASN A 63 8.34 -10.44 -1.02
N ARG A 64 7.55 -9.83 -0.11
CA ARG A 64 7.29 -10.40 1.23
C ARG A 64 6.46 -11.68 1.17
N LEU A 65 5.54 -11.81 0.23
CA LEU A 65 4.76 -13.03 0.00
C LEU A 65 5.64 -14.20 -0.42
N SER A 66 6.74 -13.97 -1.15
CA SER A 66 7.68 -15.03 -1.48
C SER A 66 8.32 -15.66 -0.23
N VAL A 67 8.61 -14.84 0.79
CA VAL A 67 9.10 -15.30 2.10
C VAL A 67 8.01 -16.08 2.83
N LEU A 68 6.78 -15.55 2.85
CA LEU A 68 5.64 -16.25 3.46
C LEU A 68 5.39 -17.62 2.82
N LYS A 69 5.48 -17.71 1.49
CA LYS A 69 5.37 -18.95 0.73
C LYS A 69 6.46 -19.96 1.12
N ARG A 70 7.68 -19.49 1.39
CA ARG A 70 8.78 -20.35 1.85
C ARG A 70 8.55 -20.88 3.27
N LEU A 71 7.94 -20.08 4.15
CA LEU A 71 7.56 -20.50 5.51
C LEU A 71 6.40 -21.51 5.51
N ALA A 72 5.49 -21.43 4.54
CA ALA A 72 4.35 -22.34 4.42
C ALA A 72 4.71 -23.75 3.92
N GLY A 73 5.96 -24.02 3.51
CA GLY A 73 6.35 -25.16 2.68
C GLY A 73 5.75 -26.55 3.01
N CYS A 74 5.62 -27.40 1.99
CA CYS A 74 4.82 -28.63 2.05
C CYS A 74 5.31 -29.75 2.98
N LYS A 75 6.60 -29.80 3.37
CA LYS A 75 7.17 -30.90 4.18
C LYS A 75 7.54 -30.50 5.61
N TRP A 76 7.98 -29.26 5.81
CA TRP A 76 8.47 -28.72 7.10
C TRP A 76 7.97 -27.29 7.33
N GLY A 77 6.77 -26.98 6.83
CA GLY A 77 6.17 -25.66 6.96
C GLY A 77 5.90 -25.30 8.42
N CYS A 78 5.87 -23.99 8.68
CA CYS A 78 5.47 -23.49 9.99
C CYS A 78 3.99 -23.80 10.28
N ALA A 79 3.64 -23.81 11.57
CA ALA A 79 2.23 -23.86 11.96
C ALA A 79 1.45 -22.70 11.34
N ARG A 80 0.20 -22.95 10.97
CA ARG A 80 -0.69 -21.96 10.35
C ARG A 80 -0.81 -20.67 11.19
N SER A 81 -0.89 -20.79 12.51
CA SER A 81 -0.91 -19.66 13.44
C SER A 81 0.33 -18.79 13.28
N THR A 82 1.51 -19.39 13.15
CA THR A 82 2.79 -18.69 12.91
C THR A 82 2.81 -17.99 11.56
N ILE A 83 2.33 -18.65 10.49
CA ILE A 83 2.26 -18.03 9.16
C ILE A 83 1.29 -16.83 9.17
N ASN A 84 0.12 -17.00 9.79
CA ASN A 84 -0.86 -15.93 9.93
C ASN A 84 -0.32 -14.74 10.76
N ALA A 85 0.34 -15.03 11.89
CA ALA A 85 0.99 -14.01 12.71
C ALA A 85 2.09 -13.28 11.93
N THR A 86 2.86 -14.01 11.12
CA THR A 86 3.89 -13.43 10.24
C THR A 86 3.25 -12.53 9.18
N PHE A 87 2.16 -12.94 8.53
CA PHE A 87 1.42 -12.11 7.60
C PHE A 87 0.92 -10.81 8.27
N ASN A 88 0.33 -10.92 9.45
CA ASN A 88 -0.21 -9.77 10.21
C ASN A 88 0.88 -8.77 10.62
N THR A 89 2.03 -9.27 11.06
CA THR A 89 3.13 -8.43 11.54
C THR A 89 4.01 -7.89 10.42
N PHE A 90 4.28 -8.69 9.39
CA PHE A 90 5.26 -8.37 8.35
C PHE A 90 4.62 -7.77 7.10
N ILE A 91 3.46 -8.23 6.66
CA ILE A 91 2.85 -7.75 5.41
C ILE A 91 1.80 -6.68 5.69
N LEU A 92 0.87 -6.94 6.61
CA LEU A 92 -0.21 -6.00 6.94
C LEU A 92 0.34 -4.67 7.48
N ARG A 93 1.35 -4.71 8.34
CA ARG A 93 1.97 -3.51 8.93
C ARG A 93 2.67 -2.60 7.94
N LEU A 94 3.02 -3.08 6.74
CA LEU A 94 3.56 -2.22 5.67
C LEU A 94 2.52 -1.22 5.16
N ARG A 95 1.24 -1.60 5.25
CA ARG A 95 0.11 -0.86 4.66
C ARG A 95 -0.61 0.00 5.70
N THR A 96 -0.49 -0.34 6.99
CA THR A 96 -1.22 0.31 8.08
C THR A 96 -0.99 1.79 8.23
N TYR A 97 0.22 2.26 7.89
CA TYR A 97 0.57 3.69 7.97
C TYR A 97 -0.05 4.53 6.84
N PHE A 98 -0.56 3.90 5.78
CA PHE A 98 -1.00 4.58 4.57
C PHE A 98 -2.51 4.45 4.32
N TYR A 99 -3.26 3.82 5.23
CA TYR A 99 -4.70 3.60 5.04
C TYR A 99 -5.46 4.91 4.91
N GLU A 100 -5.07 5.90 5.70
CA GLU A 100 -5.66 7.24 5.75
C GLU A 100 -5.40 8.00 4.45
N ALA A 101 -4.19 7.87 3.88
CA ALA A 101 -3.84 8.54 2.63
C ALA A 101 -4.59 7.96 1.43
N ILE A 102 -4.74 6.64 1.38
CA ILE A 102 -5.29 5.90 0.23
C ILE A 102 -6.83 5.87 0.24
N ILE A 103 -7.52 6.47 1.23
CA ILE A 103 -9.00 6.50 1.25
C ILE A 103 -9.61 7.12 -0.01
N THR A 104 -8.93 8.10 -0.61
CA THR A 104 -9.37 8.77 -1.84
C THR A 104 -9.06 7.96 -3.11
N ALA A 105 -8.40 6.81 -2.99
CA ALA A 105 -7.98 6.03 -4.13
C ALA A 105 -9.16 5.35 -4.83
N PRO A 106 -9.11 5.23 -6.17
CA PRO A 106 -10.12 4.50 -6.91
C PRO A 106 -10.20 3.04 -6.48
N GLN A 107 -11.41 2.49 -6.44
CA GLN A 107 -11.66 1.10 -6.05
C GLN A 107 -10.79 0.09 -6.82
N LEU A 108 -10.60 0.32 -8.12
CA LEU A 108 -9.76 -0.53 -8.98
C LEU A 108 -8.30 -0.60 -8.51
N VAL A 109 -7.78 0.49 -7.92
CA VAL A 109 -6.42 0.54 -7.38
C VAL A 109 -6.36 -0.22 -6.05
N ILE A 110 -7.35 -0.03 -5.18
CA ILE A 110 -7.46 -0.73 -3.89
C ILE A 110 -7.59 -2.25 -4.08
N ASN A 111 -8.38 -2.69 -5.07
CA ASN A 111 -8.58 -4.10 -5.38
C ASN A 111 -7.26 -4.84 -5.67
N LYS A 112 -6.22 -4.17 -6.19
CA LYS A 112 -4.90 -4.78 -6.39
C LYS A 112 -4.28 -5.25 -5.06
N LEU A 113 -4.40 -4.45 -4.01
CA LEU A 113 -3.88 -4.79 -2.68
C LEU A 113 -4.70 -5.91 -2.02
N GLU A 114 -6.00 -5.95 -2.30
CA GLU A 114 -6.90 -6.99 -1.81
C GLU A 114 -6.62 -8.34 -2.48
N VAL A 115 -6.32 -8.35 -3.78
CA VAL A 115 -5.88 -9.56 -4.49
C VAL A 115 -4.62 -10.14 -3.85
N LEU A 116 -3.64 -9.31 -3.48
CA LEU A 116 -2.43 -9.77 -2.78
C LEU A 116 -2.73 -10.33 -1.38
N GLN A 117 -3.67 -9.73 -0.66
CA GLN A 117 -4.15 -10.27 0.61
C GLN A 117 -4.82 -11.64 0.42
N ASN A 118 -5.66 -11.79 -0.61
CA ASN A 118 -6.31 -13.07 -0.93
C ASN A 118 -5.29 -14.15 -1.30
N GLN A 119 -4.20 -13.79 -2.00
CA GLN A 119 -3.09 -14.70 -2.24
C GLN A 119 -2.40 -15.12 -0.94
N ALA A 120 -2.16 -14.18 -0.03
CA ALA A 120 -1.60 -14.47 1.30
C ALA A 120 -2.49 -15.42 2.11
N LEU A 121 -3.79 -15.17 2.12
CA LEU A 121 -4.77 -16.01 2.82
C LEU A 121 -4.71 -17.44 2.30
N ARG A 122 -4.70 -17.64 0.98
CA ARG A 122 -4.57 -19.00 0.40
C ARG A 122 -3.30 -19.71 0.83
N LEU A 123 -2.18 -18.99 0.94
CA LEU A 123 -0.92 -19.55 1.46
C LEU A 123 -1.02 -19.93 2.95
N ILE A 124 -1.67 -19.09 3.76
CA ILE A 124 -1.90 -19.39 5.18
C ILE A 124 -2.82 -20.60 5.34
N THR A 125 -3.86 -20.67 4.51
CA THR A 125 -4.92 -21.65 4.65
C THR A 125 -4.65 -22.97 3.95
N ASP A 126 -3.63 -23.01 3.10
CA ASP A 126 -3.39 -24.04 2.08
C ASP A 126 -4.66 -24.33 1.24
N ALA A 127 -5.43 -23.28 0.92
CA ALA A 127 -6.70 -23.43 0.22
C ALA A 127 -6.54 -23.35 -1.30
N VAL A 128 -7.32 -24.17 -1.99
CA VAL A 128 -7.44 -24.12 -3.45
C VAL A 128 -8.08 -22.81 -3.92
N LYS A 129 -7.89 -22.46 -5.19
CA LYS A 129 -8.37 -21.18 -5.76
C LYS A 129 -9.90 -21.00 -5.69
N SER A 130 -10.67 -22.08 -5.68
CA SER A 130 -12.13 -22.06 -5.60
C SER A 130 -12.67 -21.80 -4.19
N THR A 131 -11.84 -21.88 -3.14
CA THR A 131 -12.29 -21.63 -1.77
C THR A 131 -12.76 -20.18 -1.61
N PRO A 132 -13.96 -19.95 -1.03
CA PRO A 132 -14.48 -18.61 -0.77
C PRO A 132 -13.54 -17.78 0.12
N ILE A 133 -13.38 -16.50 -0.22
CA ILE A 133 -12.49 -15.58 0.51
C ILE A 133 -13.01 -15.36 1.94
N ASP A 134 -14.32 -15.20 2.11
CA ASP A 134 -14.95 -14.96 3.41
C ASP A 134 -14.69 -16.11 4.40
N ALA A 135 -14.72 -17.35 3.91
CA ALA A 135 -14.38 -18.52 4.73
C ALA A 135 -12.93 -18.49 5.19
N MET A 136 -11.99 -18.09 4.32
CA MET A 136 -10.57 -17.96 4.68
C MET A 136 -10.32 -16.82 5.66
N LEU A 137 -11.01 -15.69 5.50
CA LEU A 137 -10.96 -14.55 6.41
C LEU A 137 -11.44 -14.95 7.81
N LEU A 138 -12.61 -15.58 7.89
CA LEU A 138 -13.18 -16.06 9.15
C LEU A 138 -12.25 -17.07 9.84
N LEU A 139 -11.70 -18.03 9.10
CA LEU A 139 -10.83 -19.06 9.68
C LEU A 139 -9.46 -18.51 10.11
N THR A 140 -9.01 -17.40 9.53
CA THR A 140 -7.75 -16.74 9.92
C THR A 140 -7.94 -15.58 10.89
N GLY A 141 -9.18 -15.19 11.20
CA GLY A 141 -9.47 -14.02 12.03
C GLY A 141 -9.05 -12.69 11.40
N ASN A 142 -8.89 -12.64 10.08
CA ASN A 142 -8.52 -11.43 9.35
C ASN A 142 -9.76 -10.73 8.78
N LYS A 143 -9.68 -9.41 8.60
CA LYS A 143 -10.72 -8.60 7.95
C LYS A 143 -10.36 -8.30 6.49
N PRO A 144 -11.35 -8.07 5.60
CA PRO A 144 -11.10 -7.51 4.27
C PRO A 144 -10.27 -6.22 4.35
N PHE A 145 -9.44 -5.99 3.33
CA PHE A 145 -8.55 -4.84 3.29
C PHE A 145 -9.32 -3.52 3.38
N GLN A 146 -10.43 -3.44 2.64
CA GLN A 146 -11.26 -2.25 2.54
C GLN A 146 -11.95 -1.89 3.85
N ASP A 147 -12.36 -2.91 4.61
CA ASP A 147 -13.05 -2.70 5.90
C ASP A 147 -12.10 -2.09 6.92
N ILE A 148 -10.85 -2.57 6.97
CA ILE A 148 -9.81 -1.97 7.82
C ILE A 148 -9.54 -0.52 7.40
N MET A 149 -9.47 -0.25 6.10
CA MET A 149 -9.25 1.10 5.58
C MET A 149 -10.38 2.06 6.01
N LYS A 150 -11.65 1.63 5.87
CA LYS A 150 -12.81 2.40 6.31
C LYS A 150 -12.83 2.61 7.82
N GLU A 151 -12.51 1.57 8.61
CA GLU A 151 -12.41 1.65 10.06
C GLU A 151 -11.36 2.71 10.49
N LYS A 152 -10.18 2.71 9.86
CA LYS A 152 -9.11 3.68 10.16
C LYS A 152 -9.47 5.10 9.77
N ALA A 153 -10.11 5.27 8.62
CA ALA A 153 -10.59 6.59 8.22
C ALA A 153 -11.68 7.12 9.15
N LEU A 154 -12.60 6.27 9.63
CA LEU A 154 -13.63 6.69 10.57
C LEU A 154 -13.01 7.22 11.88
N VAL A 155 -12.01 6.52 12.41
CA VAL A 155 -11.25 6.98 13.60
C VAL A 155 -10.54 8.32 13.36
N LEU A 156 -10.17 8.64 12.12
CA LEU A 156 -9.59 9.94 11.78
C LEU A 156 -10.64 11.05 11.80
N TYR A 157 -11.86 10.78 11.34
CA TYR A 157 -12.96 11.77 11.31
C TYR A 157 -13.59 12.04 12.68
N GLU A 158 -13.48 11.10 13.62
CA GLU A 158 -13.99 11.27 14.99
C GLU A 158 -13.10 12.16 15.88
N LYS A 159 -11.89 12.50 15.42
CA LYS A 159 -10.92 13.35 16.14
C LYS A 159 -10.91 14.77 15.60
#